data_AF-N4WXM3-F1
#
_entry.id   AF-N4WXM3-F1
#
_cell.length_a   1.000
_cell.length_b   1.000
_cell.length_c   1.000
_cell.angle_alpha   90.00
_cell.angle_beta   90.00
_cell.angle_gamma   90.00
#
_symmetry.space_group_name_H-M   'P 1'
#
loop_
_entity.id
_entity.type
_entity.pdbx_description
1 polymer ?
#
loop_
_entity_poly.entity_id
_entity_poly.type
_entity_poly.pdbx_seq_one_letter_code
_entity_poly.pdbx_strand_id
1 'polypeptide(L)'
;MDEPAIEARQPKRKQLSRDQRLQIHTLRQARFTYKQIATQLNVTYRSVQYALSVPVTPQKRSGRPPALSPKQITELITFIRSSKETR
;
A
#
# COMPACT_ATOMS: atom_id res chain seq x y z
N MET A 1 -41.26 4.83 6.08
CA MET A 1 -39.98 5.33 6.61
C MET A 1 -38.96 4.29 6.23
N ASP A 2 -38.45 4.35 5.00
CA ASP A 2 -37.57 3.32 4.46
C ASP A 2 -36.13 3.60 4.90
N GLU A 3 -35.58 2.67 5.67
CA GLU A 3 -34.22 2.68 6.21
C GLU A 3 -33.21 2.42 5.06
N PRO A 4 -32.19 3.26 4.85
CA PRO A 4 -31.28 3.08 3.73
C PRO A 4 -30.38 1.84 3.94
N ALA A 5 -30.42 0.92 2.99
CA ALA A 5 -29.58 -0.27 2.96
C ALA A 5 -28.09 0.10 3.00
N ILE A 6 -27.38 -0.40 4.01
CA ILE A 6 -25.92 -0.26 4.12
C ILE A 6 -25.27 -1.15 3.05
N GLU A 7 -24.73 -0.54 1.99
CA GLU A 7 -24.03 -1.26 0.93
C GLU A 7 -22.81 -2.04 1.47
N ALA A 8 -22.75 -3.33 1.14
CA ALA A 8 -21.67 -4.22 1.57
C ALA A 8 -20.32 -3.80 0.94
N ARG A 9 -19.36 -3.43 1.79
CA ARG A 9 -18.02 -3.04 1.37
C ARG A 9 -17.25 -4.25 0.82
N GLN A 10 -16.79 -4.16 -0.43
CA GLN A 10 -16.06 -5.24 -1.09
C GLN A 10 -14.81 -5.65 -0.29
N PRO A 11 -14.50 -6.97 -0.17
CA PRO A 11 -13.36 -7.44 0.59
C PRO A 11 -12.05 -6.93 -0.06
N LYS A 12 -11.19 -6.33 0.77
CA LYS A 12 -9.88 -5.84 0.31
C LYS A 12 -9.03 -7.04 -0.14
N ARG A 13 -8.44 -6.96 -1.34
CA ARG A 13 -7.48 -7.96 -1.81
C ARG A 13 -6.30 -8.06 -0.85
N LYS A 14 -6.03 -9.26 -0.33
CA LYS A 14 -4.90 -9.53 0.57
C LYS A 14 -3.60 -9.32 -0.20
N GLN A 15 -2.78 -8.38 0.26
CA GLN A 15 -1.46 -8.11 -0.32
C GLN A 15 -0.41 -8.97 0.37
N LEU A 16 0.65 -9.32 -0.37
CA LEU A 16 1.83 -9.95 0.22
C LEU A 16 2.52 -8.96 1.17
N SER A 17 2.93 -9.45 2.33
CA SER A 17 3.80 -8.68 3.23
C SER A 17 5.20 -8.53 2.64
N ARG A 18 5.98 -7.60 3.21
CA ARG A 18 7.40 -7.44 2.87
C ARG A 18 8.16 -8.75 3.06
N ASP A 19 7.94 -9.43 4.18
CA ASP A 19 8.66 -10.66 4.53
C ASP A 19 8.28 -11.81 3.61
N GLN A 20 7.00 -11.93 3.25
CA GLN A 20 6.56 -12.92 2.26
C GLN A 20 7.23 -12.72 0.90
N ARG A 21 7.37 -11.46 0.45
CA ARG A 21 8.12 -11.17 -0.78
C ARG A 21 9.59 -11.56 -0.64
N LEU A 22 10.21 -11.25 0.49
CA LEU A 22 11.61 -11.59 0.73
C LEU A 22 11.81 -13.11 0.71
N GLN A 23 10.93 -13.87 1.38
CA GLN A 23 10.91 -15.33 1.33
C GLN A 23 10.72 -15.88 -0.10
N ILE A 24 9.80 -15.32 -0.89
CA ILE A 24 9.61 -15.72 -2.29
C ILE A 24 10.92 -15.56 -3.09
N HIS A 25 11.60 -14.41 -2.93
CA HIS A 25 12.87 -14.15 -3.60
C HIS A 25 13.98 -15.11 -3.14
N THR A 26 14.09 -15.37 -1.84
CA THR A 26 15.06 -16.33 -1.28
C THR A 26 14.82 -17.75 -1.82
N LEU A 27 13.56 -18.22 -1.82
CA LEU A 27 13.22 -19.54 -2.36
C LEU A 27 13.47 -19.61 -3.87
N ARG A 28 13.26 -18.51 -4.59
CA ARG A 28 13.59 -18.45 -6.02
C ARG A 28 15.09 -18.57 -6.26
N GLN A 29 15.92 -17.92 -5.43
CA GLN A 29 17.38 -18.06 -5.48
C GLN A 29 17.82 -19.50 -5.16
N ALA A 30 17.12 -20.16 -4.24
CA ALA A 30 17.30 -21.59 -3.93
C ALA A 30 16.74 -22.55 -5.00
N ARG A 31 16.40 -22.05 -6.21
CA ARG A 31 15.93 -22.82 -7.37
C ARG A 31 14.57 -23.51 -7.22
N PHE A 32 13.74 -23.08 -6.27
CA PHE A 32 12.37 -23.59 -6.17
C PHE A 32 11.52 -23.11 -7.36
N THR A 33 10.57 -23.96 -7.77
CA THR A 33 9.57 -23.63 -8.77
C THR A 33 8.46 -22.77 -8.18
N TYR A 34 7.74 -22.03 -9.04
CA TYR A 34 6.68 -21.13 -8.57
C TYR A 34 5.54 -21.89 -7.87
N LYS A 35 5.24 -23.11 -8.32
CA LYS A 35 4.24 -23.98 -7.69
C LYS A 35 4.67 -24.37 -6.27
N GLN A 36 5.93 -24.81 -6.09
CA GLN A 36 6.46 -25.16 -4.77
C GLN A 36 6.44 -23.98 -3.81
N ILE A 37 6.86 -22.79 -4.27
CA ILE A 37 6.84 -21.55 -3.46
C ILE A 37 5.42 -21.19 -3.04
N ALA A 38 4.46 -21.27 -3.98
CA ALA A 38 3.05 -21.00 -3.72
C ALA A 38 2.48 -21.94 -2.64
N THR A 39 2.79 -23.24 -2.73
CA THR A 39 2.38 -24.24 -1.75
C THR A 39 3.03 -24.00 -0.38
N GLN A 40 4.33 -23.74 -0.33
CA GLN A 40 5.08 -23.58 0.92
C GLN A 40 4.68 -22.31 1.70
N LEU A 41 4.40 -21.21 1.00
CA LEU A 41 4.02 -19.94 1.62
C LEU A 41 2.51 -19.73 1.71
N ASN A 42 1.71 -20.69 1.23
CA ASN A 42 0.25 -20.61 1.13
C ASN A 42 -0.23 -19.32 0.44
N VAL A 43 0.35 -19.04 -0.73
CA VAL A 43 0.03 -17.88 -1.57
C VAL A 43 -0.31 -18.35 -2.99
N THR A 44 -0.99 -17.52 -3.77
CA THR A 44 -1.38 -17.91 -5.13
C THR A 44 -0.19 -17.90 -6.09
N TYR A 45 -0.19 -18.77 -7.10
CA TYR A 45 0.83 -18.79 -8.15
C TYR A 45 1.03 -17.40 -8.80
N ARG A 46 -0.07 -16.69 -9.08
CA ARG A 46 -0.03 -15.33 -9.64
C ARG A 46 0.66 -14.33 -8.70
N SER A 47 0.48 -14.47 -7.39
CA SER A 47 1.16 -13.61 -6.42
C SER A 47 2.67 -13.85 -6.38
N VAL A 48 3.12 -15.10 -6.54
CA VAL A 48 4.54 -15.46 -6.67
C VAL A 48 5.13 -14.87 -7.95
N GLN A 49 4.46 -15.08 -9.09
CA GLN A 49 4.87 -14.52 -10.38
C GLN A 49 4.99 -12.99 -10.31
N TYR A 50 3.98 -12.32 -9.74
CA TYR A 50 4.00 -10.87 -9.59
C TYR A 50 5.08 -10.39 -8.63
N ALA A 51 5.30 -11.07 -7.50
CA ALA A 51 6.33 -10.71 -6.54
C ALA A 51 7.75 -10.77 -7.13
N LEU A 52 7.99 -11.68 -8.07
CA LEU A 52 9.26 -11.82 -8.79
C LEU A 52 9.41 -10.82 -9.95
N SER A 53 8.32 -10.25 -10.47
CA SER A 53 8.37 -9.26 -11.56
C SER A 53 8.52 -7.81 -11.10
N VAL A 54 8.47 -7.56 -9.79
CA VAL A 54 8.54 -6.22 -9.19
C VAL A 54 9.67 -6.15 -8.16
N PRO A 55 10.11 -4.94 -7.75
CA PRO A 55 11.11 -4.81 -6.71
C PRO A 55 10.72 -5.53 -5.41
N VAL A 56 11.72 -6.14 -4.76
CA VAL A 56 11.56 -6.91 -3.50
C VAL A 56 10.86 -6.06 -2.44
N THR A 57 11.33 -4.82 -2.25
CA THR A 57 10.74 -3.86 -1.34
C THR A 57 9.52 -3.17 -1.96
N PRO A 58 8.31 -3.32 -1.39
CA PRO A 58 7.14 -2.60 -1.86
C PRO A 58 7.36 -1.08 -1.82
N GLN A 59 6.99 -0.38 -2.88
CA GLN A 59 7.00 1.08 -2.90
C GLN A 59 5.85 1.62 -2.02
N LYS A 60 6.14 2.70 -1.28
CA LYS A 60 5.09 3.41 -0.52
C LYS A 60 4.05 3.94 -1.51
N ARG A 61 2.79 3.59 -1.29
CA ARG A 61 1.69 4.12 -2.10
C ARG A 61 1.66 5.64 -1.92
N SER A 62 1.75 6.38 -3.03
CA SER A 62 1.35 7.77 -3.04
C SER A 62 -0.15 7.80 -2.74
N GLY A 63 -0.54 8.40 -1.61
CA GLY A 63 -1.94 8.64 -1.30
C GLY A 63 -2.56 9.63 -2.29
N ARG A 64 -3.77 10.11 -1.97
CA ARG A 64 -4.32 11.26 -2.68
C ARG A 64 -3.33 12.43 -2.57
N PRO A 65 -2.97 13.10 -3.68
CA PRO A 65 -2.12 14.28 -3.60
C PRO A 65 -2.80 15.33 -2.70
N PRO A 66 -2.02 16.09 -1.91
CA PRO A 66 -2.58 17.14 -1.06
C PRO A 66 -3.23 18.22 -1.93
N ALA A 67 -4.32 18.81 -1.43
CA ALA A 67 -5.03 19.89 -2.14
C ALA A 67 -4.20 21.17 -2.25
N LEU A 68 -3.26 21.36 -1.33
CA LEU A 68 -2.37 22.51 -1.28
C LEU A 68 -0.92 22.07 -1.48
N SER A 69 -0.17 22.88 -2.22
CA SER A 69 1.27 22.73 -2.33
C SER A 69 1.96 23.01 -0.99
N PRO A 70 3.18 22.50 -0.77
CA PRO A 70 3.96 22.81 0.44
C PRO A 70 4.13 24.32 0.67
N LYS A 71 4.26 25.11 -0.41
CA LYS A 71 4.37 26.57 -0.37
C LYS A 71 3.11 27.23 0.18
N GLN A 72 1.94 26.83 -0.32
CA GLN A 72 0.65 27.34 0.16
C GLN A 72 0.41 26.97 1.63
N ILE A 73 0.85 25.78 2.05
CA ILE A 73 0.78 25.37 3.47
C ILE A 73 1.66 26.29 4.33
N THR A 74 2.89 26.59 3.90
CA THR A 74 3.77 27.51 4.63
C THR A 74 3.23 28.94 4.68
N GLU A 75 2.61 29.42 3.60
CA GLU A 75 1.94 30.73 3.57
C GLU A 75 0.79 30.79 4.58
N LEU A 76 -0.07 29.76 4.62
CA LEU A 76 -1.16 29.67 5.60
C LEU A 76 -0.66 29.61 7.04
N ILE A 77 0.37 28.80 7.31
CA ILE A 77 0.97 28.72 8.65
C ILE A 77 1.53 30.07 9.08
N THR A 78 2.19 30.78 8.16
CA THR A 78 2.78 32.10 8.43
C THR A 78 1.70 33.14 8.71
N PHE A 79 0.64 33.16 7.88
CA PHE A 79 -0.51 34.04 8.07
C PHE A 79 -1.15 33.85 9.45
N ILE A 80 -1.48 32.60 9.82
CA ILE A 80 -2.09 32.29 11.13
C ILE A 80 -1.18 32.72 12.29
N ARG A 81 0.14 32.52 12.18
CA ARG A 81 1.11 32.93 13.21
C ARG A 81 1.29 34.44 13.33
N SER A 82 1.14 35.18 12.22
CA SER A 82 1.29 36.64 12.18
C SER A 82 0.04 37.40 12.63
N SER A 83 -1.14 36.77 12.56
CA SER A 83 -2.39 37.40 12.95
C SER A 83 -2.52 37.46 14.47
N LYS A 84 -2.65 38.66 15.02
CA LYS A 84 -3.00 38.86 16.45
C LYS A 84 -4.47 38.49 16.75
N GLU A 85 -5.36 38.51 15.75
CA GLU A 85 -6.79 38.16 15.90
C GLU A 85 -7.03 36.64 16.03
N THR A 86 -6.04 35.82 15.70
CA THR A 86 -6.16 34.34 15.65
C THR A 86 -5.30 33.64 16.72
N ARG A 87 -4.74 34.39 17.69
CA ARG A 87 -4.01 33.83 18.84
C ARG A 87 -4.95 33.57 20.01
#